data_AF-D2IFN6-F1
#
_entry.id   AF-D2IFN6-F1
#
_cell.length_a   1.000
_cell.length_b   1.000
_cell.length_c   1.000
_cell.angle_alpha   90.00
_cell.angle_beta   90.00
_cell.angle_gamma   90.00
#
_symmetry.space_group_name_H-M   'P 1'
#
loop_
_entity.id
_entity.type
_entity.pdbx_description
1 polymer ?
#
loop_
_entity_poly.entity_id
_entity_poly.type
_entity_poly.pdbx_seq_one_letter_code
_entity_poly.pdbx_strand_id
1 'polypeptide(L)'
;DKAWLVEHAEGLIVLSGGKSGEVGRALLKGNQQQVERCIEFYQTHFADHFYLELIRTGRADEESYLHFALDVAEQYDLPVVATNEVVFITEESFEAHEIRVAIHDGYTLEDPRRPKNYSPKQYLRSEAEMCELFADIPEALANSVEIAKRCNVTVRLGEYFLPNFPTGGMAIEDFLVMKSREGLEERLEFLFPDPEVRAKRRPEYDERLQVELDVINQMGFPGYFLIVMEFIQWSKDNDIPVGPGRGSGAGS
;
A
#
# COMPACT_ATOMS: atom_id res chain seq x y z
N ASP A 1 -11.89 7.33 -15.34
CA ASP A 1 -12.30 6.85 -16.68
C ASP A 1 -11.77 5.47 -16.99
N LYS A 2 -12.46 4.70 -17.85
CA LYS A 2 -11.96 3.38 -18.30
C LYS A 2 -10.61 3.46 -19.04
N ALA A 3 -10.29 4.61 -19.62
CA ALA A 3 -9.00 4.85 -20.27
C ALA A 3 -7.82 4.63 -19.32
N TRP A 4 -7.95 4.97 -18.04
CA TRP A 4 -6.90 4.70 -17.04
C TRP A 4 -6.69 3.22 -16.78
N LEU A 5 -7.76 2.42 -16.85
CA LEU A 5 -7.66 0.97 -16.73
C LEU A 5 -6.90 0.37 -17.91
N VAL A 6 -7.09 0.92 -19.12
CA VAL A 6 -6.33 0.49 -20.30
C VAL A 6 -4.86 0.89 -20.20
N GLU A 7 -4.58 2.12 -19.77
CA GLU A 7 -3.21 2.63 -19.62
C GLU A 7 -2.40 1.87 -18.56
N HIS A 8 -3.06 1.39 -17.50
CA HIS A 8 -2.42 0.73 -16.37
C HIS A 8 -2.86 -0.73 -16.18
N ALA A 9 -3.21 -1.43 -17.27
CA ALA A 9 -3.78 -2.78 -17.21
C ALA A 9 -2.77 -3.86 -16.74
N GLU A 10 -1.47 -3.65 -16.97
CA GLU A 10 -0.44 -4.66 -16.72
C GLU A 10 -0.39 -5.06 -15.24
N GLY A 11 -0.46 -6.38 -14.98
CA GLY A 11 -0.39 -6.94 -13.62
C GLY A 11 -1.67 -6.82 -12.79
N LEU A 12 -2.79 -6.36 -13.37
CA LEU A 12 -4.07 -6.23 -12.66
C LEU A 12 -5.01 -7.40 -12.94
N ILE A 13 -5.69 -7.88 -11.90
CA ILE A 13 -6.90 -8.72 -11.97
C ILE A 13 -8.08 -7.87 -11.51
N VAL A 14 -9.18 -7.90 -12.27
CA VAL A 14 -10.38 -7.11 -12.06
C VAL A 14 -11.53 -8.02 -11.66
N LEU A 15 -12.17 -7.69 -10.54
CA LEU A 15 -13.45 -8.27 -10.15
C LEU A 15 -14.57 -7.33 -10.57
N SER A 16 -15.70 -7.88 -11.04
CA SER A 16 -16.77 -7.09 -11.67
C SER A 16 -17.40 -6.03 -10.75
N GLY A 17 -17.23 -6.11 -9.44
CA GLY A 17 -17.88 -5.25 -8.44
C GLY A 17 -19.31 -5.69 -8.11
N GLY A 18 -19.65 -6.95 -8.42
CA GLY A 18 -20.94 -7.55 -8.17
C GLY A 18 -22.11 -6.76 -8.78
N LYS A 19 -23.23 -6.72 -8.04
CA LYS A 19 -24.44 -5.96 -8.41
C LYS A 19 -24.21 -4.45 -8.58
N SER A 20 -23.18 -3.90 -7.93
CA SER A 20 -22.84 -2.47 -7.95
C SER A 20 -21.91 -2.10 -9.11
N GLY A 21 -21.25 -3.10 -9.70
CA GLY A 21 -20.42 -3.00 -10.88
C GLY A 21 -21.16 -2.47 -12.11
N GLU A 22 -20.43 -2.05 -13.14
CA GLU A 22 -21.09 -1.59 -14.38
C GLU A 22 -21.83 -2.71 -15.11
N VAL A 23 -21.29 -3.94 -15.09
CA VAL A 23 -21.96 -5.13 -15.63
C VAL A 23 -23.20 -5.45 -14.79
N GLY A 24 -23.06 -5.54 -13.47
CA GLY A 24 -24.17 -5.86 -12.58
C GLY A 24 -25.33 -4.86 -12.64
N ARG A 25 -25.03 -3.55 -12.68
CA ARG A 25 -26.06 -2.51 -12.84
C ARG A 25 -26.74 -2.57 -14.21
N ALA A 26 -26.04 -2.97 -15.27
CA ALA A 26 -26.64 -3.14 -16.59
C ALA A 26 -27.57 -4.37 -16.63
N LEU A 27 -27.15 -5.48 -16.02
CA LEU A 27 -27.95 -6.70 -15.88
C LEU A 27 -29.24 -6.45 -15.10
N LEU A 28 -29.15 -5.83 -13.92
CA LEU A 28 -30.33 -5.52 -13.09
C LEU A 28 -31.31 -4.55 -13.77
N LYS A 29 -30.85 -3.74 -14.71
CA LYS A 29 -31.69 -2.84 -15.53
C LYS A 29 -32.23 -3.50 -16.80
N GLY A 30 -31.83 -4.73 -17.12
CA GLY A 30 -32.19 -5.42 -18.36
C GLY A 30 -31.63 -4.75 -19.61
N ASN A 31 -30.53 -3.99 -19.51
CA ASN A 31 -29.95 -3.26 -20.63
C ASN A 31 -28.88 -4.11 -21.33
N GLN A 32 -29.31 -5.04 -22.18
CA GLN A 32 -28.44 -6.00 -22.87
C GLN A 32 -27.33 -5.33 -23.70
N GLN A 33 -27.63 -4.23 -24.39
CA GLN A 33 -26.63 -3.51 -25.19
C GLN A 33 -25.50 -2.95 -24.31
N GLN A 34 -25.81 -2.52 -23.09
CA GLN A 34 -24.79 -2.05 -22.16
C GLN A 34 -23.98 -3.21 -21.57
N VAL A 35 -24.60 -4.37 -21.32
CA VAL A 35 -23.89 -5.58 -20.88
C VAL A 35 -22.85 -5.96 -21.93
N GLU A 36 -23.26 -6.11 -23.20
CA GLU A 36 -22.38 -6.45 -24.32
C GLU A 36 -21.18 -5.51 -24.42
N ARG A 37 -21.41 -4.19 -24.37
CA ARG A 37 -20.34 -3.18 -24.40
C ARG A 37 -19.38 -3.28 -23.22
N CYS A 38 -19.87 -3.58 -22.02
CA CYS A 38 -19.02 -3.75 -20.86
C CYS A 38 -18.18 -5.03 -20.97
N ILE A 39 -18.80 -6.14 -21.36
CA ILE A 39 -18.10 -7.41 -21.55
C ILE A 39 -17.03 -7.31 -22.65
N GLU A 40 -17.34 -6.69 -23.79
CA GLU A 40 -16.38 -6.46 -24.88
C GLU A 40 -15.16 -5.68 -24.39
N PHE A 41 -15.36 -4.64 -23.55
CA PHE A 41 -14.28 -3.88 -22.96
C PHE A 41 -13.37 -4.77 -22.09
N TYR A 42 -13.95 -5.55 -21.17
CA TYR A 42 -13.15 -6.39 -20.27
C TYR A 42 -12.52 -7.58 -20.99
N GLN A 43 -13.16 -8.18 -21.99
CA GLN A 43 -12.53 -9.21 -22.83
C GLN A 43 -11.38 -8.64 -23.66
N THR A 44 -11.50 -7.41 -24.15
CA THR A 44 -10.43 -6.77 -24.94
C THR A 44 -9.22 -6.41 -24.09
N HIS A 45 -9.42 -5.91 -22.88
CA HIS A 45 -8.34 -5.34 -22.06
C HIS A 45 -7.91 -6.21 -20.87
N PHE A 46 -8.75 -7.16 -20.45
CA PHE A 46 -8.59 -7.96 -19.23
C PHE A 46 -9.01 -9.42 -19.42
N ALA A 47 -8.98 -9.99 -20.63
CA ALA A 47 -9.46 -11.35 -20.96
C ALA A 47 -9.30 -12.39 -19.83
N ASP A 48 -8.04 -12.80 -19.55
CA ASP A 48 -7.71 -13.82 -18.54
C ASP A 48 -7.62 -13.25 -17.10
N HIS A 49 -8.02 -12.00 -16.91
CA HIS A 49 -7.84 -11.23 -15.69
C HIS A 49 -9.15 -10.57 -15.22
N PHE A 50 -10.29 -10.88 -15.83
CA PHE A 50 -11.61 -10.36 -15.44
C PHE A 50 -12.50 -11.48 -14.92
N TYR A 51 -13.06 -11.28 -13.73
CA TYR A 51 -13.94 -12.24 -13.08
C TYR A 51 -15.27 -11.61 -12.72
N LEU A 52 -16.36 -12.32 -12.98
CA LEU A 52 -17.68 -11.96 -12.48
C LEU A 52 -17.75 -12.28 -10.99
N GLU A 53 -17.79 -11.24 -10.17
CA GLU A 53 -17.84 -11.35 -8.71
C GLU A 53 -19.25 -11.72 -8.26
N LEU A 54 -19.36 -12.75 -7.42
CA LEU A 54 -20.61 -13.26 -6.84
C LEU A 54 -20.56 -13.10 -5.32
N ILE A 55 -21.62 -12.54 -4.73
CA ILE A 55 -21.68 -12.20 -3.31
C ILE A 55 -23.02 -12.64 -2.73
N ARG A 56 -22.99 -13.31 -1.57
CA ARG A 56 -24.17 -13.77 -0.83
C ARG A 56 -24.15 -13.27 0.61
N THR A 57 -24.49 -12.00 0.80
CA THR A 57 -24.56 -11.33 2.12
C THR A 57 -25.99 -10.97 2.52
N GLY A 58 -26.98 -11.36 1.71
CA GLY A 58 -28.40 -11.15 1.99
C GLY A 58 -28.86 -9.72 1.72
N ARG A 59 -28.10 -8.94 0.93
CA ARG A 59 -28.50 -7.58 0.53
C ARG A 59 -29.41 -7.64 -0.69
N ALA A 60 -30.20 -6.59 -0.89
CA ALA A 60 -31.12 -6.48 -2.01
C ALA A 60 -30.42 -6.72 -3.36
N ASP A 61 -31.11 -7.40 -4.28
CA ASP A 61 -30.69 -7.69 -5.65
C ASP A 61 -29.42 -8.56 -5.82
N GLU A 62 -28.80 -9.06 -4.75
CA GLU A 62 -27.60 -9.91 -4.84
C GLU A 62 -27.88 -11.22 -5.59
N GLU A 63 -28.89 -11.98 -5.17
CA GLU A 63 -29.21 -13.27 -5.78
C GLU A 63 -29.76 -13.11 -7.20
N SER A 64 -30.53 -12.05 -7.46
CA SER A 64 -31.01 -11.72 -8.81
C SER A 64 -29.85 -11.40 -9.76
N TYR A 65 -28.89 -10.56 -9.32
CA TYR A 65 -27.67 -10.32 -10.09
C TYR A 65 -26.86 -11.60 -10.28
N LEU A 66 -26.72 -12.43 -9.24
CA LEU A 66 -25.95 -13.67 -9.30
C LEU A 66 -26.48 -14.60 -10.41
N HIS A 67 -27.79 -14.80 -10.51
CA HIS A 67 -28.37 -15.59 -11.59
C HIS A 67 -28.07 -15.01 -12.97
N PHE A 68 -28.25 -13.69 -13.17
CA PHE A 68 -27.91 -13.04 -14.44
C PHE A 68 -26.40 -13.09 -14.75
N ALA A 69 -25.55 -13.02 -13.73
CA ALA A 69 -24.10 -13.12 -13.89
C ALA A 69 -23.68 -14.53 -14.31
N LEU A 70 -24.34 -15.59 -13.81
CA LEU A 70 -24.11 -16.96 -14.26
C LEU A 70 -24.51 -17.16 -15.73
N ASP A 71 -25.66 -16.63 -16.15
CA ASP A 71 -26.09 -16.68 -17.55
C ASP A 71 -25.07 -15.98 -18.47
N VAL A 72 -24.54 -14.83 -18.06
CA VAL A 72 -23.48 -14.11 -18.78
C VAL A 72 -22.15 -14.86 -18.75
N ALA A 73 -21.80 -15.47 -17.62
CA ALA A 73 -20.59 -16.27 -17.48
C ALA A 73 -20.58 -17.42 -18.49
N GLU A 74 -21.69 -18.16 -18.61
CA GLU A 74 -21.85 -19.23 -19.58
C GLU A 74 -21.87 -18.70 -21.02
N GLN A 75 -22.61 -17.62 -21.29
CA GLN A 75 -22.73 -17.07 -22.64
C GLN A 75 -21.41 -16.55 -23.22
N TYR A 76 -20.56 -15.93 -22.39
CA TYR A 76 -19.34 -15.25 -22.81
C TYR A 76 -18.05 -15.97 -22.39
N ASP A 77 -18.17 -17.17 -21.82
CA ASP A 77 -17.04 -17.96 -21.29
C ASP A 77 -16.17 -17.14 -20.31
N LEU A 78 -16.84 -16.52 -19.32
CA LEU A 78 -16.18 -15.69 -18.30
C LEU A 78 -16.11 -16.43 -16.97
N PRO A 79 -14.98 -16.35 -16.25
CA PRO A 79 -14.87 -16.98 -14.96
C PRO A 79 -15.65 -16.19 -13.89
N VAL A 80 -16.21 -16.91 -12.92
CA VAL A 80 -16.85 -16.34 -11.74
C VAL A 80 -15.95 -16.48 -10.51
N VAL A 81 -16.10 -15.59 -9.52
CA VAL A 81 -15.42 -15.71 -8.23
C VAL A 81 -16.34 -15.31 -7.09
N ALA A 82 -16.30 -16.07 -6.00
CA ALA A 82 -17.05 -15.77 -4.79
C ALA A 82 -16.26 -14.81 -3.89
N THR A 83 -16.92 -13.77 -3.39
CA THR A 83 -16.38 -12.90 -2.34
C THR A 83 -17.44 -12.67 -1.25
N ASN A 84 -17.03 -12.12 -0.11
CA ASN A 84 -17.95 -11.81 1.00
C ASN A 84 -18.05 -10.32 1.32
N GLU A 85 -17.45 -9.44 0.50
CA GLU A 85 -17.32 -8.00 0.74
C GLU A 85 -17.07 -7.65 2.23
N VAL A 86 -16.03 -8.25 2.79
CA VAL A 86 -15.76 -8.18 4.23
C VAL A 86 -15.47 -6.75 4.66
N VAL A 87 -16.20 -6.26 5.66
CA VAL A 87 -15.99 -4.92 6.26
C VAL A 87 -15.76 -4.96 7.77
N PHE A 88 -15.89 -6.14 8.40
CA PHE A 88 -15.57 -6.37 9.81
C PHE A 88 -15.13 -7.82 10.05
N ILE A 89 -14.52 -8.11 11.20
CA ILE A 89 -13.89 -9.43 11.45
C ILE A 89 -14.95 -10.48 11.82
N THR A 90 -15.81 -10.19 12.79
CA THR A 90 -16.82 -11.14 13.28
C THR A 90 -18.23 -10.60 13.09
N GLU A 91 -19.24 -11.48 13.01
CA GLU A 91 -20.63 -11.08 12.79
C GLU A 91 -21.15 -10.11 13.87
N GLU A 92 -20.70 -10.25 15.13
CA GLU A 92 -21.08 -9.37 16.24
C GLU A 92 -20.57 -7.93 16.07
N SER A 93 -19.57 -7.72 15.22
CA SER A 93 -18.99 -6.39 14.96
C SER A 93 -19.86 -5.52 14.05
N PHE A 94 -20.97 -6.04 13.52
CA PHE A 94 -21.86 -5.31 12.61
C PHE A 94 -22.37 -3.99 13.20
N GLU A 95 -22.86 -3.99 14.44
CA GLU A 95 -23.37 -2.77 15.09
C GLU A 95 -22.27 -1.71 15.28
N ALA A 96 -21.05 -2.14 15.62
CA ALA A 96 -19.90 -1.24 15.71
C ALA A 96 -19.54 -0.63 14.34
N HIS A 97 -19.64 -1.43 13.27
CA HIS A 97 -19.45 -0.96 11.91
C HIS A 97 -20.53 0.05 11.50
N GLU A 98 -21.81 -0.21 11.80
CA GLU A 98 -22.92 0.72 11.55
C GLU A 98 -22.71 2.07 12.25
N ILE A 99 -22.24 2.08 13.51
CA ILE A 99 -21.87 3.31 14.23
C ILE A 99 -20.72 4.03 13.52
N ARG A 100 -19.66 3.30 13.14
CA ARG A 100 -18.51 3.88 12.45
C ARG A 100 -18.92 4.57 11.15
N VAL A 101 -19.79 3.96 10.37
CA VAL A 101 -20.32 4.53 9.12
C VAL A 101 -21.20 5.73 9.40
N ALA A 102 -22.12 5.64 10.39
CA ALA A 102 -23.00 6.75 10.75
C ALA A 102 -22.22 8.01 11.17
N ILE A 103 -21.12 7.84 11.91
CA ILE A 103 -20.20 8.95 12.28
C ILE A 103 -19.61 9.60 11.03
N HIS A 104 -19.16 8.80 10.05
CA HIS A 104 -18.59 9.31 8.80
C HIS A 104 -19.64 10.03 7.95
N ASP A 105 -20.83 9.45 7.81
CA ASP A 105 -21.90 9.96 6.95
C ASP A 105 -22.68 11.12 7.60
N GLY A 106 -22.45 11.40 8.89
CA GLY A 106 -23.11 12.47 9.62
C GLY A 106 -24.57 12.18 10.00
N TYR A 107 -24.92 10.91 10.19
CA TYR A 107 -26.26 10.49 10.62
C TYR A 107 -26.27 10.01 12.07
N THR A 108 -27.41 10.14 12.74
CA THR A 108 -27.68 9.36 13.95
C THR A 108 -28.13 7.95 13.56
N LEU A 109 -27.88 6.95 14.41
CA LEU A 109 -28.28 5.57 14.12
C LEU A 109 -29.79 5.41 13.92
N GLU A 110 -30.59 6.23 14.60
CA GLU A 110 -32.05 6.21 14.58
C GLU A 110 -32.65 6.93 13.36
N ASP A 111 -31.86 7.68 12.56
CA ASP A 111 -32.41 8.39 11.39
C ASP A 111 -32.90 7.40 10.33
N PRO A 112 -34.21 7.38 9.99
CA PRO A 112 -34.75 6.45 9.00
C PRO A 112 -34.25 6.69 7.58
N ARG A 113 -33.66 7.86 7.30
CA ARG A 113 -33.06 8.21 6.01
C ARG A 113 -31.60 7.77 5.90
N ARG A 114 -31.00 7.33 7.01
CA ARG A 114 -29.61 6.85 7.03
C ARG A 114 -29.46 5.70 6.02
N PRO A 115 -28.45 5.73 5.14
CA PRO A 115 -28.16 4.62 4.24
C PRO A 115 -27.87 3.34 5.02
N LYS A 116 -28.49 2.23 4.61
CA LYS A 116 -28.25 0.89 5.16
C LYS A 116 -27.64 0.02 4.06
N ASN A 117 -26.37 0.30 3.77
CA ASN A 117 -25.65 -0.32 2.64
C ASN A 117 -25.03 -1.68 3.00
N TYR A 118 -24.99 -2.02 4.29
CA TYR A 118 -24.28 -3.19 4.81
C TYR A 118 -25.24 -4.21 5.43
N SER A 119 -24.78 -5.46 5.53
CA SER A 119 -25.48 -6.51 6.28
C SER A 119 -24.57 -7.15 7.33
N PRO A 120 -25.15 -7.83 8.34
CA PRO A 120 -24.36 -8.57 9.33
C PRO A 120 -23.49 -9.69 8.73
N LYS A 121 -23.77 -10.12 7.49
CA LYS A 121 -23.05 -11.22 6.83
C LYS A 121 -21.76 -10.81 6.14
N GLN A 122 -21.37 -9.53 6.19
CA GLN A 122 -20.10 -9.02 5.68
C GLN A 122 -18.92 -9.14 6.67
N TYR A 123 -18.90 -10.22 7.46
CA TYR A 123 -17.77 -10.58 8.32
C TYR A 123 -16.76 -11.47 7.60
N LEU A 124 -15.60 -11.73 8.23
CA LEU A 124 -14.64 -12.70 7.71
C LEU A 124 -15.14 -14.12 7.98
N ARG A 125 -15.96 -14.66 7.07
CA ARG A 125 -16.44 -16.04 7.11
C ARG A 125 -15.28 -17.03 7.09
N SER A 126 -15.50 -18.15 7.76
CA SER A 126 -14.64 -19.32 7.66
C SER A 126 -14.74 -19.97 6.28
N GLU A 127 -13.73 -20.77 5.93
CA GLU A 127 -13.74 -21.57 4.69
C GLU A 127 -14.99 -22.47 4.61
N ALA A 128 -15.37 -23.12 5.72
CA ALA A 128 -16.53 -24.01 5.76
C ALA A 128 -17.84 -23.28 5.47
N GLU A 129 -18.04 -22.09 6.05
CA GLU A 129 -19.23 -21.27 5.80
C GLU A 129 -19.30 -20.83 4.33
N MET A 130 -18.17 -20.41 3.74
CA MET A 130 -18.13 -20.03 2.32
C MET A 130 -18.37 -21.23 1.39
N CYS A 131 -17.81 -22.40 1.73
CA CYS A 131 -18.02 -23.64 0.98
C CYS A 131 -19.47 -24.11 1.00
N GLU A 132 -20.14 -24.04 2.15
CA GLU A 132 -21.58 -24.36 2.24
C GLU A 132 -22.42 -23.34 1.48
N LEU A 133 -22.08 -22.06 1.59
CA LEU A 133 -22.82 -20.96 0.97
C LEU A 133 -22.78 -20.97 -0.55
N PHE A 134 -21.69 -21.45 -1.16
CA PHE A 134 -21.49 -21.52 -2.61
C PHE A 134 -21.34 -22.98 -3.11
N ALA A 135 -21.91 -23.94 -2.39
CA ALA A 135 -21.83 -25.36 -2.75
C ALA A 135 -22.46 -25.68 -4.13
N ASP A 136 -23.37 -24.83 -4.59
CA ASP A 136 -24.00 -24.87 -5.92
C ASP A 136 -23.11 -24.31 -7.04
N ILE A 137 -22.05 -23.56 -6.71
CA ILE A 137 -21.14 -22.90 -7.68
C ILE A 137 -19.68 -23.09 -7.21
N PRO A 138 -19.18 -24.34 -7.14
CA PRO A 138 -17.87 -24.66 -6.58
C PRO A 138 -16.70 -23.96 -7.32
N GLU A 139 -16.85 -23.67 -8.61
CA GLU A 139 -15.88 -22.95 -9.42
C GLU A 139 -15.65 -21.51 -8.93
N ALA A 140 -16.65 -20.86 -8.35
CA ALA A 140 -16.52 -19.51 -7.80
C ALA A 140 -15.58 -19.50 -6.58
N LEU A 141 -15.60 -20.56 -5.77
CA LEU A 141 -14.68 -20.76 -4.66
C LEU A 141 -13.28 -21.15 -5.14
N ALA A 142 -13.19 -22.09 -6.09
CA ALA A 142 -11.92 -22.54 -6.65
C ALA A 142 -11.13 -21.39 -7.29
N ASN A 143 -11.82 -20.51 -8.03
CA ASN A 143 -11.20 -19.34 -8.65
C ASN A 143 -10.64 -18.35 -7.62
N SER A 144 -11.18 -18.27 -6.40
CA SER A 144 -10.59 -17.44 -5.34
C SER A 144 -9.18 -17.91 -4.96
N VAL A 145 -8.97 -19.23 -4.91
CA VAL A 145 -7.66 -19.85 -4.64
C VAL A 145 -6.71 -19.66 -5.82
N GLU A 146 -7.20 -19.82 -7.05
CA GLU A 146 -6.36 -19.62 -8.25
C GLU A 146 -5.94 -18.15 -8.43
N ILE A 147 -6.84 -17.19 -8.17
CA ILE A 147 -6.48 -15.76 -8.13
C ILE A 147 -5.42 -15.52 -7.05
N ALA A 148 -5.61 -16.06 -5.84
CA ALA A 148 -4.64 -15.91 -4.75
C ALA A 148 -3.25 -16.46 -5.12
N LYS A 149 -3.16 -17.60 -5.82
CA LYS A 149 -1.90 -18.16 -6.32
C LYS A 149 -1.24 -17.29 -7.39
N ARG A 150 -2.03 -16.62 -8.24
CA ARG A 150 -1.54 -15.72 -9.30
C ARG A 150 -0.98 -14.41 -8.74
N CYS A 151 -1.51 -13.93 -7.62
CA CYS A 151 -1.14 -12.66 -7.01
C CYS A 151 0.11 -12.76 -6.13
N ASN A 152 1.28 -12.40 -6.67
CA ASN A 152 2.55 -12.38 -5.93
C ASN A 152 3.20 -10.99 -6.04
N VAL A 153 3.05 -10.16 -5.00
CA VAL A 153 3.60 -8.79 -4.96
C VAL A 153 4.74 -8.73 -3.96
N THR A 154 5.91 -8.28 -4.40
CA THR A 154 7.05 -8.04 -3.51
C THR A 154 7.08 -6.59 -3.04
N VAL A 155 6.84 -6.39 -1.75
CA VAL A 155 7.06 -5.09 -1.09
C VAL A 155 8.35 -5.19 -0.28
N ARG A 156 9.39 -4.48 -0.72
CA ARG A 156 10.70 -4.49 -0.03
C ARG A 156 10.62 -3.64 1.24
N LEU A 157 10.80 -4.28 2.40
CA LEU A 157 10.75 -3.64 3.72
C LEU A 157 12.13 -3.72 4.38
N GLY A 158 12.41 -2.78 5.29
CA GLY A 158 13.66 -2.76 6.07
C GLY A 158 14.91 -2.32 5.31
N GLU A 159 14.79 -1.98 4.02
CA GLU A 159 15.86 -1.43 3.21
C GLU A 159 15.57 0.01 2.82
N TYR A 160 16.59 0.88 2.89
CA TYR A 160 16.46 2.26 2.44
C TYR A 160 16.65 2.37 0.92
N PHE A 161 15.78 3.15 0.29
CA PHE A 161 15.96 3.63 -1.08
C PHE A 161 16.29 5.11 -1.01
N LEU A 162 17.58 5.41 -0.79
CA LEU A 162 18.03 6.79 -0.59
C LEU A 162 18.08 7.54 -1.94
N PRO A 163 17.69 8.83 -1.98
CA PRO A 163 17.93 9.66 -3.14
C PRO A 163 19.43 9.93 -3.32
N ASN A 164 19.82 10.28 -4.54
CA ASN A 164 21.18 10.70 -4.81
C ASN A 164 21.47 12.05 -4.12
N PHE A 165 22.60 12.13 -3.43
CA PHE A 165 23.11 13.39 -2.87
C PHE A 165 24.00 14.10 -3.90
N PRO A 166 23.95 15.43 -4.05
CA PRO A 166 24.80 16.15 -4.99
C PRO A 166 26.26 16.18 -4.51
N THR A 167 27.11 15.34 -5.10
CA THR A 167 28.55 15.22 -4.75
C THR A 167 29.49 15.97 -5.69
N GLY A 168 28.98 16.61 -6.74
CA GLY A 168 29.80 17.30 -7.73
C GLY A 168 30.69 16.37 -8.59
N GLY A 169 30.31 15.09 -8.71
CA GLY A 169 31.05 14.10 -9.50
C GLY A 169 32.00 13.21 -8.68
N MET A 170 32.10 13.43 -7.37
CA MET A 170 32.81 12.54 -6.45
C MET A 170 31.97 11.31 -6.08
N ALA A 171 32.61 10.19 -5.73
CA ALA A 171 31.91 9.07 -5.10
C ALA A 171 31.28 9.51 -3.77
N ILE A 172 30.12 8.98 -3.42
CA ILE A 172 29.35 9.44 -2.25
C ILE A 172 30.06 9.08 -0.93
N GLU A 173 30.79 7.97 -0.94
CA GLU A 173 31.66 7.50 0.12
C GLU A 173 32.81 8.49 0.37
N ASP A 174 33.51 8.88 -0.69
CA ASP A 174 34.63 9.83 -0.62
C ASP A 174 34.15 11.22 -0.20
N PHE A 175 32.97 11.64 -0.66
CA PHE A 175 32.38 12.91 -0.29
C PHE A 175 32.02 12.97 1.19
N LEU A 176 31.47 11.88 1.74
CA LEU A 176 31.25 11.77 3.19
C LEU A 176 32.58 11.84 3.94
N VAL A 177 33.60 11.08 3.53
CA VAL A 177 34.91 11.09 4.19
C VAL A 177 35.51 12.50 4.22
N MET A 178 35.47 13.21 3.10
CA MET A 178 35.93 14.60 3.00
C MET A 178 35.17 15.50 3.98
N LYS A 179 33.84 15.49 3.95
CA LYS A 179 33.01 16.35 4.80
C LYS A 179 33.16 16.04 6.29
N SER A 180 33.24 14.77 6.65
CA SER A 180 33.44 14.36 8.04
C SER A 180 34.81 14.74 8.57
N ARG A 181 35.86 14.66 7.73
CA ARG A 181 37.21 15.13 8.10
C ARG A 181 37.26 16.65 8.26
N GLU A 182 36.65 17.40 7.33
CA GLU A 182 36.50 18.86 7.46
C GLU A 182 35.78 19.24 8.76
N GLY A 183 34.65 18.58 9.05
CA GLY A 183 33.91 18.82 10.29
C GLY A 183 34.68 18.44 11.55
N LEU A 184 35.50 17.37 11.51
CA LEU A 184 36.33 16.98 12.66
C LEU A 184 37.42 18.02 12.96
N GLU A 185 38.04 18.63 11.95
CA GLU A 185 39.03 19.71 12.17
C GLU A 185 38.42 20.88 12.96
N GLU A 186 37.24 21.35 12.55
CA GLU A 186 36.52 22.42 13.25
C GLU A 186 36.18 22.05 14.70
N ARG A 187 35.75 20.80 14.91
CA ARG A 187 35.40 20.29 16.25
C ARG A 187 36.61 20.16 17.16
N LEU A 188 37.73 19.63 16.67
CA LEU A 188 38.95 19.49 17.45
C LEU A 188 39.56 20.86 17.79
N GLU A 189 39.46 21.83 16.89
CA GLU A 189 39.87 23.21 17.16
C GLU A 189 39.07 23.86 18.28
N PHE A 190 37.75 23.68 18.26
CA PHE A 190 36.87 24.16 19.32
C PHE A 190 37.10 23.46 20.66
N LEU A 191 37.22 22.13 20.67
CA LEU A 191 37.38 21.32 21.90
C LEU A 191 38.78 21.46 22.51
N PHE A 192 39.82 21.57 21.69
CA PHE A 192 41.22 21.69 22.10
C PHE A 192 41.90 22.88 21.40
N PRO A 193 41.70 24.12 21.90
CA PRO A 193 42.27 25.32 21.28
C PRO A 193 43.81 25.35 21.27
N ASP A 194 44.45 24.72 22.26
CA ASP A 194 45.91 24.57 22.33
C ASP A 194 46.41 23.51 21.32
N PRO A 195 47.27 23.87 20.35
CA PRO A 195 47.79 22.94 19.35
C PRO A 195 48.54 21.72 19.93
N GLU A 196 49.27 21.88 21.03
CA GLU A 196 50.03 20.77 21.61
C GLU A 196 49.11 19.75 22.29
N VAL A 197 48.06 20.22 22.96
CA VAL A 197 47.04 19.36 23.55
C VAL A 197 46.23 18.67 22.45
N ARG A 198 45.84 19.42 21.40
CA ARG A 198 45.12 18.90 20.23
C ARG A 198 45.92 17.78 19.56
N ALA A 199 47.22 17.97 19.32
CA ALA A 199 48.08 16.97 18.70
C ALA A 199 48.15 15.66 19.52
N LYS A 200 48.14 15.76 20.87
CA LYS A 200 48.14 14.58 21.76
C LYS A 200 46.79 13.85 21.80
N ARG A 201 45.67 14.57 21.65
CA ARG A 201 44.31 14.02 21.71
C ARG A 201 43.80 13.51 20.36
N ARG A 202 44.25 14.12 19.25
CA ARG A 202 43.79 13.84 17.89
C ARG A 202 43.78 12.36 17.46
N PRO A 203 44.78 11.53 17.77
CA PRO A 203 44.81 10.14 17.30
C PRO A 203 43.57 9.32 17.69
N GLU A 204 43.01 9.54 18.89
CA GLU A 204 41.81 8.86 19.38
C GLU A 204 40.57 9.19 18.52
N TYR A 205 40.45 10.44 18.09
CA TYR A 205 39.32 10.91 17.26
C TYR A 205 39.48 10.49 15.80
N ASP A 206 40.69 10.56 15.26
CA ASP A 206 40.98 10.11 13.89
C ASP A 206 40.71 8.60 13.74
N GLU A 207 41.10 7.79 14.72
CA GLU A 207 40.81 6.35 14.74
C GLU A 207 39.30 6.09 14.84
N ARG A 208 38.61 6.75 15.76
CA ARG A 208 37.16 6.60 15.91
C ARG A 208 36.41 6.97 14.64
N LEU A 209 36.74 8.13 14.04
CA LEU A 209 36.11 8.58 12.81
C LEU A 209 36.33 7.60 11.66
N GLN A 210 37.54 7.06 11.52
CA GLN A 210 37.85 6.10 10.47
C GLN A 210 37.02 4.81 10.62
N VAL A 211 36.93 4.27 11.84
CA VAL A 211 36.11 3.07 12.12
C VAL A 211 34.64 3.29 11.75
N GLU A 212 34.08 4.45 12.11
CA GLU A 212 32.70 4.76 11.76
C GLU A 212 32.49 4.94 10.26
N LEU A 213 33.37 5.69 9.59
CA LEU A 213 33.30 5.91 8.14
C LEU A 213 33.39 4.58 7.36
N ASP A 214 34.26 3.65 7.79
CA ASP A 214 34.39 2.35 7.18
C ASP A 214 33.08 1.55 7.29
N VAL A 215 32.46 1.52 8.48
CA VAL A 215 31.18 0.85 8.69
C VAL A 215 30.06 1.51 7.88
N ILE A 216 29.97 2.84 7.89
CA ILE A 216 28.92 3.58 7.16
C ILE A 216 29.01 3.33 5.65
N ASN A 217 30.22 3.39 5.10
CA ASN A 217 30.46 3.14 3.67
C ASN A 217 30.20 1.69 3.32
N GLN A 218 30.66 0.73 4.14
CA GLN A 218 30.41 -0.69 3.93
C GLN A 218 28.91 -1.04 3.93
N MET A 219 28.11 -0.40 4.78
CA MET A 219 26.67 -0.62 4.87
C MET A 219 25.86 0.15 3.82
N GLY A 220 26.49 0.99 2.98
CA GLY A 220 25.78 1.78 1.97
C GLY A 220 24.96 2.94 2.56
N PHE A 221 25.36 3.48 3.72
CA PHE A 221 24.70 4.60 4.37
C PHE A 221 25.32 6.01 4.19
N PRO A 222 26.34 6.27 3.36
CA PRO A 222 26.92 7.61 3.32
C PRO A 222 25.91 8.67 2.86
N GLY A 223 25.04 8.33 1.90
CA GLY A 223 23.99 9.24 1.45
C GLY A 223 23.02 9.65 2.55
N TYR A 224 22.71 8.76 3.50
CA TYR A 224 21.82 9.09 4.61
C TYR A 224 22.44 10.18 5.50
N PHE A 225 23.71 10.02 5.88
CA PHE A 225 24.42 11.02 6.69
C PHE A 225 24.53 12.36 5.98
N LEU A 226 24.82 12.35 4.67
CA LEU A 226 24.91 13.57 3.86
C LEU A 226 23.57 14.31 3.76
N ILE A 227 22.48 13.59 3.51
CA ILE A 227 21.12 14.16 3.45
C ILE A 227 20.74 14.78 4.80
N VAL A 228 20.97 14.07 5.91
CA VAL A 228 20.65 14.57 7.25
C VAL A 228 21.49 15.80 7.59
N MET A 229 22.80 15.75 7.33
CA MET A 229 23.70 16.89 7.55
C MET A 229 23.24 18.13 6.78
N GLU A 230 22.94 17.99 5.48
CA GLU A 230 22.51 19.10 4.65
C GLU A 230 21.18 19.68 5.13
N PHE A 231 20.19 18.83 5.42
CA PHE A 231 18.91 19.28 5.95
C PHE A 231 19.05 20.06 7.27
N ILE A 232 19.91 19.58 8.18
CA ILE A 232 20.19 20.27 9.45
C ILE A 232 20.90 21.61 9.21
N GLN A 233 21.83 21.67 8.26
CA GLN A 233 22.52 22.91 7.93
C GLN A 233 21.56 23.93 7.30
N TRP A 234 20.80 23.51 6.28
CA TRP A 234 19.79 24.33 5.63
C TRP A 234 18.76 24.87 6.63
N SER A 235 18.33 24.06 7.60
CA SER A 235 17.39 24.49 8.63
C SER A 235 17.96 25.63 9.49
N LYS A 236 19.24 25.57 9.85
CA LYS A 236 19.91 26.66 10.59
C LYS A 236 20.04 27.92 9.75
N ASP A 237 20.42 27.79 8.49
CA ASP A 237 20.61 28.92 7.58
C ASP A 237 19.31 29.67 7.28
N ASN A 238 18.15 29.01 7.47
CA ASN A 238 16.83 29.55 7.23
C ASN A 238 16.02 29.77 8.53
N ASP A 239 16.68 29.74 9.69
CA ASP A 239 16.05 29.95 11.01
C ASP A 239 14.86 29.00 11.31
N ILE A 240 14.93 27.75 10.83
CA ILE A 240 13.91 26.71 11.05
C ILE A 240 14.33 25.82 12.23
N PRO A 241 13.59 25.83 13.35
CA PRO A 241 13.94 25.02 14.51
C PRO A 241 13.75 23.52 14.23
N VAL A 242 14.79 22.73 14.52
CA VAL A 242 14.73 21.26 14.52
C VAL A 242 14.69 20.77 15.97
N GLY A 243 13.73 19.91 16.30
CA GLY A 243 13.56 19.38 17.66
C GLY A 243 14.81 18.66 18.19
N PRO A 244 14.91 18.41 19.51
CA PRO A 244 16.14 17.88 20.13
C PRO A 244 16.39 16.39 19.88
N GLY A 245 15.40 15.63 19.38
CA GLY A 245 15.52 14.19 19.17
C GLY A 245 16.58 13.82 18.12
N ARG A 246 17.54 12.97 18.47
CA ARG A 246 18.58 12.44 17.57
C ARG A 246 18.68 10.90 17.58
N GLY A 247 17.76 10.23 18.27
CA GLY A 247 17.82 8.78 18.48
C GLY A 247 19.15 8.37 19.12
N SER A 248 19.72 7.25 18.68
CA SER A 248 21.07 6.82 19.03
C SER A 248 22.17 7.56 18.26
N GLY A 249 21.83 8.48 17.35
CA GLY A 249 22.77 9.18 16.48
C GLY A 249 23.72 10.14 17.20
N ALA A 250 23.45 10.49 18.47
CA ALA A 250 24.39 11.29 19.27
C ALA A 250 25.65 10.52 19.71
N GLY A 251 25.66 9.19 19.56
CA GLY A 251 26.81 8.34 19.83
C GLY A 251 27.75 8.14 18.63
N SER A 252 27.40 8.73 17.48
CA SER A 252 28.19 8.84 16.25
C SER A 252 28.73 10.26 16.16
#